data_AF-A0A935H7I7-F1
#
_entry.id   AF-A0A935H7I7-F1
#
_cell.length_a   1.000
_cell.length_b   1.000
_cell.length_c   1.000
_cell.angle_alpha   90.00
_cell.angle_beta   90.00
_cell.angle_gamma   90.00
#
_symmetry.space_group_name_H-M   'P 1'
#
loop_
_entity.id
_entity.type
_entity.pdbx_description
1 polymer ?
#
loop_
_entity_poly.entity_id
_entity_poly.type
_entity_poly.pdbx_seq_one_letter_code
_entity_poly.pdbx_strand_id
1 'polypeptide(L)'
;MTVMTMNVPKKALQSGQILPLRTVLESLERKQPGKVLEVELEQKDALWIYKVKLLRADGQLIKLMLDAKTAELVERKNRDVPERRKIEDSVNMFY
;
A
#
# COMPACT_ATOMS: atom_id res chain seq x y z
N MET A 1 11.22 2.47 -16.65
CA MET A 1 11.25 3.24 -15.39
C MET A 1 9.99 2.89 -14.61
N THR A 2 10.08 2.15 -13.50
CA THR A 2 8.90 1.85 -12.67
C THR A 2 8.83 2.92 -11.58
N VAL A 3 7.78 3.74 -11.59
CA VAL A 3 7.51 4.71 -10.53
C VAL A 3 6.84 3.96 -9.38
N MET A 4 7.63 3.51 -8.40
CA MET A 4 7.11 3.02 -7.13
C MET A 4 7.04 4.22 -6.18
N THR A 5 5.83 4.68 -5.86
CA THR A 5 5.64 5.71 -4.85
C THR A 5 5.65 5.05 -3.48
N MET A 6 6.66 5.38 -2.66
CA MET A 6 6.82 4.84 -1.31
C MET A 6 6.66 6.00 -0.33
N ASN A 7 5.50 6.09 0.32
CA ASN A 7 5.27 7.08 1.37
C ASN A 7 5.21 6.39 2.74
N VAL A 8 6.39 6.06 3.26
CA VAL A 8 6.53 5.49 4.61
C VAL A 8 7.15 6.56 5.52
N PRO A 9 6.46 7.01 6.57
CA PRO A 9 7.03 7.95 7.53
C PRO A 9 8.25 7.30 8.22
N LYS A 10 9.45 7.85 7.96
CA LYS A 10 10.73 7.34 8.49
C LYS A 10 10.73 7.15 10.01
N LYS A 11 9.94 7.94 10.74
CA LYS A 11 9.81 7.85 12.21
C LYS A 11 9.24 6.52 12.70
N ALA A 12 8.32 5.89 11.95
CA ALA A 12 7.69 4.64 12.37
C ALA A 12 8.65 3.44 12.27
N LEU A 13 9.56 3.45 11.29
CA LEU A 13 10.61 2.44 11.15
C LEU A 13 11.67 2.55 12.26
N GLN A 14 12.01 3.77 12.67
CA GLN A 14 13.06 4.02 13.66
C GLN A 14 12.67 3.65 15.09
N SER A 15 11.38 3.55 15.40
CA SER A 15 10.91 3.19 16.74
C SER A 15 10.91 1.68 17.00
N GLY A 16 11.28 0.84 16.02
CA GLY A 16 11.23 -0.62 16.14
C GLY A 16 9.81 -1.19 16.28
N GLN A 17 8.79 -0.35 16.08
CA GLN A 17 7.39 -0.73 16.25
C GLN A 17 6.77 -1.37 15.00
N ILE A 18 7.50 -1.44 13.89
CA ILE A 18 7.06 -2.03 12.63
C ILE A 18 8.24 -2.75 11.94
N LEU A 19 7.93 -3.78 11.18
CA LEU A 19 8.88 -4.47 10.32
C LEU A 19 9.33 -3.55 9.18
N PRO A 20 10.60 -3.67 8.73
CA PRO A 20 11.07 -3.00 7.54
C PRO A 20 10.17 -3.34 6.36
N LEU A 21 9.74 -2.31 5.61
CA LEU A 21 8.88 -2.51 4.45
C LEU A 21 9.44 -3.57 3.49
N ARG A 22 10.76 -3.59 3.30
CA ARG A 22 11.45 -4.59 2.47
C ARG A 22 11.12 -6.03 2.90
N THR A 23 11.15 -6.33 4.20
CA THR A 23 10.84 -7.66 4.75
C THR A 23 9.38 -8.06 4.49
N VAL A 24 8.47 -7.11 4.64
CA VAL A 24 7.04 -7.31 4.36
C VAL A 24 6.82 -7.58 2.87
N LEU A 25 7.47 -6.80 2.00
CA LEU A 25 7.37 -6.97 0.55
C LEU A 25 7.98 -8.28 0.06
N GLU A 26 9.17 -8.66 0.54
CA GLU A 26 9.80 -9.94 0.19
C GLU A 26 8.93 -11.13 0.62
N SER A 27 8.27 -11.03 1.77
CA SER A 27 7.31 -12.05 2.24
C SER A 27 6.04 -12.07 1.40
N LEU A 28 5.58 -10.90 0.96
CA LEU A 28 4.40 -10.75 0.14
C LEU A 28 4.62 -11.26 -1.29
N GLU A 29 5.72 -10.91 -1.93
CA GLU A 29 6.07 -11.35 -3.30
C GLU A 29 6.14 -12.88 -3.39
N ARG A 30 6.61 -13.56 -2.33
CA ARG A 30 6.59 -15.02 -2.25
C ARG A 30 5.18 -15.61 -2.18
N LYS A 31 4.24 -14.92 -1.54
CA LYS A 31 2.85 -15.38 -1.35
C LYS A 31 1.94 -14.98 -2.51
N GLN A 32 2.19 -13.84 -3.14
CA GLN A 32 1.37 -13.26 -4.20
C GLN A 32 2.27 -12.69 -5.30
N PRO A 33 2.46 -13.42 -6.42
CA PRO A 33 3.21 -12.89 -7.55
C PRO A 33 2.46 -11.74 -8.20
N GLY A 34 3.17 -10.63 -8.38
CA GLY A 34 2.67 -9.44 -9.05
C GLY A 34 3.61 -8.25 -8.86
N LYS A 35 3.26 -7.14 -9.50
CA LYS A 35 4.02 -5.89 -9.43
C LYS A 35 3.42 -5.00 -8.35
N VAL A 36 4.19 -4.72 -7.32
CA VAL A 36 3.83 -3.70 -6.33
C VAL A 36 3.87 -2.33 -7.01
N LEU A 37 2.75 -1.62 -6.98
CA LEU A 37 2.64 -0.28 -7.56
C LEU A 37 2.89 0.79 -6.51
N GLU A 38 2.36 0.57 -5.30
CA GLU A 38 2.38 1.57 -4.25
C GLU A 38 2.33 0.91 -2.88
N VAL A 39 3.03 1.51 -1.93
CA VAL A 39 2.96 1.14 -0.52
C VAL A 39 2.77 2.40 0.31
N GLU A 40 1.71 2.39 1.10
CA GLU A 40 1.39 3.43 2.06
C GLU A 40 1.39 2.82 3.46
N LEU A 41 1.95 3.52 4.43
CA LEU A 41 1.83 3.15 5.84
C LEU A 41 0.83 4.10 6.50
N GLU A 42 -0.22 3.54 7.07
CA GLU A 42 -1.22 4.29 7.82
C GLU A 42 -1.28 3.80 9.26
N GLN A 43 -1.65 4.71 10.17
CA GLN A 43 -1.95 4.37 11.55
C GLN A 43 -3.47 4.47 11.76
N LYS A 44 -4.09 3.37 12.19
CA LYS A 44 -5.52 3.30 12.49
C LYS A 44 -5.70 2.77 13.90
N ASP A 45 -6.30 3.57 14.79
CA ASP A 45 -6.61 3.18 16.17
C ASP A 45 -5.40 2.55 16.91
N ALA A 46 -4.24 3.19 16.77
CA ALA A 46 -2.92 2.73 17.26
C ALA A 46 -2.28 1.51 16.57
N LEU A 47 -2.95 0.92 15.59
CA LEU A 47 -2.41 -0.13 14.73
C LEU A 47 -1.71 0.47 13.50
N TRP A 48 -0.50 0.02 13.21
CA TRP A 48 0.21 0.37 11.98
C TRP A 48 -0.15 -0.64 10.88
N ILE A 49 -0.61 -0.13 9.74
CA ILE A 49 -1.08 -0.95 8.62
C ILE A 49 -0.34 -0.55 7.35
N TYR A 50 0.31 -1.52 6.71
CA TYR A 50 0.83 -1.38 5.35
C TYR A 50 -0.29 -1.64 4.35
N LYS A 51 -0.63 -0.63 3.55
CA LYS A 51 -1.50 -0.75 2.39
C LYS A 51 -0.65 -0.94 1.15
N VAL A 52 -0.70 -2.14 0.57
CA VAL A 52 0.02 -2.50 -0.65
C VAL A 52 -0.95 -2.59 -1.82
N LYS A 53 -0.71 -1.80 -2.87
CA LYS A 53 -1.43 -1.91 -4.15
C LYS A 53 -0.58 -2.78 -5.08
N LEU A 54 -1.11 -3.95 -5.44
CA LEU A 54 -0.39 -4.95 -6.25
C LEU A 54 -1.15 -5.22 -7.55
N LEU A 55 -0.45 -5.06 -8.66
CA LEU A 55 -0.93 -5.40 -10.00
C LEU A 55 -0.51 -6.83 -10.33
N ARG A 56 -1.49 -7.71 -10.46
CA ARG A 56 -1.26 -9.11 -10.85
C ARG A 56 -1.00 -9.20 -12.36
N ALA A 57 -0.42 -10.33 -12.79
CA ALA A 57 -0.10 -10.57 -14.19
C ALA A 57 -1.34 -10.61 -15.11
N ASP A 58 -2.51 -10.92 -14.54
CA ASP A 58 -3.82 -10.90 -15.21
C ASP A 58 -4.40 -9.46 -15.37
N GLY A 59 -3.66 -8.43 -14.96
CA GLY A 59 -4.08 -7.04 -15.01
C GLY A 59 -4.98 -6.61 -13.85
N GLN A 60 -5.29 -7.50 -12.91
CA GLN A 60 -6.11 -7.17 -11.75
C GLN A 60 -5.32 -6.40 -10.70
N LEU A 61 -5.86 -5.27 -10.25
CA LEU A 61 -5.32 -4.51 -9.13
C LEU A 61 -5.96 -4.98 -7.84
N ILE A 62 -5.15 -5.48 -6.92
CA ILE A 62 -5.58 -5.84 -5.57
C ILE A 62 -4.96 -4.88 -4.55
N LYS A 63 -5.73 -4.58 -3.50
CA LYS A 63 -5.25 -3.92 -2.30
C LYS A 63 -5.08 -4.96 -1.20
N LEU A 64 -3.94 -4.93 -0.54
CA LEU A 64 -3.64 -5.76 0.61
C LEU A 64 -3.36 -4.84 1.79
N MET A 65 -4.04 -5.07 2.91
CA MET A 65 -3.77 -4.42 4.18
C MET A 65 -3.03 -5.42 5.06
N LEU A 66 -1.81 -5.09 5.43
CA LEU A 66 -0.94 -5.94 6.22
C LEU A 66 -0.64 -5.27 7.56
N ASP A 67 -0.65 -6.05 8.63
CA ASP A 67 -0.19 -5.58 9.94
C ASP A 67 1.31 -5.27 9.84
N ALA A 68 1.69 -4.06 10.21
CA ALA A 68 3.07 -3.61 10.06
C ALA A 68 4.03 -4.24 11.08
N LYS A 69 3.53 -4.81 12.18
CA LYS A 69 4.32 -5.54 13.19
C LYS A 69 4.52 -7.01 12.83
N THR A 70 3.49 -7.66 12.29
CA THR A 70 3.52 -9.11 12.06
C THR A 70 3.61 -9.51 10.60
N ALA A 71 3.43 -8.57 9.66
CA ALA A 71 3.28 -8.83 8.22
C ALA A 71 2.10 -9.77 7.88
N GLU A 72 1.12 -9.89 8.78
CA GLU A 72 -0.07 -10.69 8.55
C GLU A 72 -1.10 -9.94 7.72
N LEU A 73 -1.81 -10.67 6.86
CA LEU A 73 -2.88 -10.11 6.03
C LEU A 73 -4.09 -9.82 6.92
N VAL A 74 -4.36 -8.53 7.13
CA VAL A 74 -5.54 -8.04 7.83
C VAL A 74 -6.74 -8.06 6.90
N GLU A 75 -6.57 -7.54 5.67
CA GLU A 75 -7.67 -7.43 4.72
C GLU A 75 -7.16 -7.52 3.28
N ARG A 76 -7.93 -8.18 2.41
CA ARG A 76 -7.71 -8.20 0.96
C ARG A 76 -8.94 -7.65 0.26
N LYS A 77 -8.74 -6.65 -0.60
CA LYS A 77 -9.78 -6.13 -1.50
C LYS A 77 -9.30 -6.23 -2.94
N ASN A 78 -10.06 -6.94 -3.77
CA ASN A 78 -9.91 -6.78 -5.21
C ASN A 78 -10.51 -5.41 -5.54
N ARG A 79 -9.72 -4.50 -6.14
CA ARG A 79 -10.24 -3.18 -6.50
C ARG A 79 -10.93 -3.32 -7.85
N ASP A 80 -12.25 -3.40 -7.86
CA ASP A 80 -13.04 -2.97 -9.02
C ASP A 80 -12.78 -1.46 -9.20
N VAL A 81 -12.05 -1.07 -10.24
CA VAL A 81 -11.78 0.35 -10.56
C VAL A 81 -13.03 0.85 -11.32
N PRO A 82 -13.65 2.00 -10.95
CA PRO A 82 -12.93 3.23 -10.70
C PRO A 82 -13.38 4.07 -9.50
N GLU A 83 -12.42 4.41 -8.63
CA GLU A 83 -12.42 5.72 -7.99
C GLU A 83 -11.73 6.72 -8.94
N ARG A 84 -12.35 6.95 -10.11
CA ARG A 84 -12.13 8.18 -10.89
C ARG A 84 -13.12 9.21 -10.36
N ARG A 85 -12.76 9.90 -9.27
CA ARG A 85 -13.33 11.19 -8.82
C ARG A 85 -12.65 11.57 -7.50
N LYS A 86 -11.62 12.40 -7.60
CA LYS A 86 -11.17 13.38 -6.56
C LYS A 86 -9.79 14.00 -6.84
N ILE A 87 -9.26 13.92 -8.07
CA ILE A 87 -8.09 14.74 -8.46
C ILE A 87 -8.47 15.83 -9.50
N GLU A 88 -9.66 15.80 -10.09
CA GLU A 88 -10.11 16.83 -11.06
C GLU A 88 -11.03 17.94 -10.48
N ASP A 89 -11.49 17.85 -9.23
CA ASP A 89 -12.40 18.86 -8.65
C ASP A 89 -11.71 19.93 -7.78
N SER A 90 -10.38 19.88 -7.59
CA SER A 90 -9.65 20.89 -6.79
C SER A 90 -8.85 21.89 -7.62
N VAL A 91 -8.85 21.75 -8.95
CA VAL A 91 -8.08 22.63 -9.86
C VAL A 91 -9.00 23.48 -10.75
N ASN A 92 -10.29 23.62 -10.42
CA ASN A 92 -11.21 24.45 -11.19
C ASN A 92 -12.13 25.33 -10.31
N MET A 93 -11.54 26.07 -9.36
CA MET A 93 -12.22 27.21 -8.68
C MET A 93 -11.50 28.54 -8.90
N PHE A 94 -10.48 28.57 -9.74
CA PHE A 94 -9.83 29.81 -10.15
C PHE A 94 -9.52 29.72 -11.64
N TYR A 95 -10.51 30.01 -12.48
CA TYR A 95 -10.40 30.82 -13.70
C TYR A 95 -11.80 31.21 -14.17
#